data_AF-A0AAC8N928-F1
#
_entry.id   AF-A0AAC8N928-F1
#
_cell.length_a   1.000
_cell.length_b   1.000
_cell.length_c   1.000
_cell.angle_alpha   90.00
_cell.angle_beta   90.00
_cell.angle_gamma   90.00
#
_symmetry.space_group_name_H-M   'P 1'
#
loop_
_entity.id
_entity.type
_entity.pdbx_description
1 polymer ?
#
loop_
_entity_poly.entity_id
_entity_poly.type
_entity_poly.pdbx_seq_one_letter_code
_entity_poly.pdbx_strand_id
1 'polypeptide(L)'
;MRKLRKDIKVIAQLVIFLAVFTLIAVVFNAIGNMEMLVGMIQETSKLGITIIIGLIGIAIACIAFQSLEARKENKNFYMNYLTLMLIALLFLLTIFWFPYLPIDSNKYMYYFIFIVYFLFGTVLLGLSLIGTHKIIKKAFE
;
A
#
# COMPACT_ATOMS: atom_id res chain seq x y z
N MET A 1 -13.07 -9.91 16.26
CA MET A 1 -12.30 -10.10 15.00
C MET A 1 -13.08 -9.93 13.70
N ARG A 2 -14.39 -10.25 13.62
CA ARG A 2 -15.19 -10.09 12.37
C ARG A 2 -15.24 -8.65 11.82
N LYS A 3 -15.38 -7.64 12.69
CA LYS A 3 -15.43 -6.22 12.31
C LYS A 3 -14.12 -5.74 11.66
N LEU A 4 -12.98 -5.95 12.32
CA LEU A 4 -11.64 -5.60 11.81
C LEU A 4 -11.33 -6.22 10.43
N ARG A 5 -11.71 -7.48 10.20
CA ARG A 5 -11.53 -8.12 8.89
C ARG A 5 -12.41 -7.47 7.81
N LYS A 6 -13.63 -7.07 8.16
CA LYS A 6 -14.53 -6.35 7.25
C LYS A 6 -13.94 -4.98 6.90
N ASP A 7 -13.41 -4.27 7.89
CA ASP A 7 -12.81 -2.94 7.70
C ASP A 7 -11.55 -3.02 6.81
N ILE A 8 -10.65 -3.98 7.06
CA ILE A 8 -9.45 -4.21 6.22
C ILE A 8 -9.86 -4.59 4.78
N LYS A 9 -10.90 -5.40 4.60
CA LYS A 9 -11.39 -5.76 3.27
C LYS A 9 -11.91 -4.55 2.50
N VAL A 10 -12.64 -3.66 3.15
CA VAL A 10 -13.13 -2.41 2.54
C VAL A 10 -11.96 -1.50 2.16
N ILE A 11 -10.99 -1.32 3.07
CA ILE A 11 -9.77 -0.53 2.78
C ILE A 11 -9.02 -1.14 1.59
N ALA A 12 -8.87 -2.47 1.54
CA ALA A 12 -8.22 -3.15 0.42
C ALA A 12 -8.91 -2.86 -0.91
N GLN A 13 -10.24 -2.96 -0.94
CA GLN A 13 -11.02 -2.69 -2.15
C GLN A 13 -10.87 -1.23 -2.60
N LEU A 14 -10.88 -0.29 -1.67
CA LEU A 14 -10.67 1.13 -1.97
C LEU A 14 -9.27 1.40 -2.55
N VAL A 15 -8.22 0.83 -1.95
CA VAL A 15 -6.85 1.00 -2.44
C VAL A 15 -6.66 0.35 -3.81
N ILE A 16 -7.22 -0.85 -4.04
CA ILE A 16 -7.19 -1.51 -5.35
C ILE A 16 -7.92 -0.65 -6.39
N PHE A 17 -9.10 -0.15 -6.06
CA PHE A 17 -9.87 0.71 -6.96
C PHE A 17 -9.11 1.98 -7.31
N LEU A 18 -8.51 2.64 -6.31
CA LEU A 18 -7.68 3.82 -6.50
C LEU A 18 -6.47 3.51 -7.38
N ALA A 19 -5.77 2.40 -7.14
CA ALA A 19 -4.62 1.96 -7.92
C ALA A 19 -4.98 1.75 -9.40
N VAL A 20 -6.07 1.03 -9.68
CA VAL A 20 -6.54 0.78 -11.04
C VAL A 20 -6.93 2.07 -11.74
N PHE A 21 -7.72 2.93 -11.06
CA PHE A 21 -8.14 4.20 -11.64
C PHE A 21 -6.95 5.10 -11.99
N THR A 22 -5.97 5.17 -11.09
CA THR A 22 -4.75 5.96 -11.26
C THR A 22 -3.92 5.43 -12.41
N LEU A 23 -3.71 4.11 -12.47
CA LEU A 23 -2.99 3.48 -13.57
C LEU A 23 -3.64 3.80 -14.91
N ILE A 24 -4.96 3.66 -15.02
CA ILE A 24 -5.71 3.98 -16.24
C ILE A 24 -5.51 5.46 -16.63
N ALA A 25 -5.72 6.38 -15.69
CA ALA A 25 -5.58 7.81 -15.93
C ALA A 25 -4.17 8.19 -16.39
N VAL A 26 -3.15 7.61 -15.77
CA VAL A 26 -1.76 7.85 -16.14
C VAL A 26 -1.43 7.25 -17.51
N VAL A 27 -1.88 6.02 -17.80
CA VAL A 27 -1.68 5.39 -19.12
C VAL A 27 -2.29 6.27 -20.21
N PHE A 28 -3.52 6.76 -20.03
CA PHE A 28 -4.15 7.68 -20.97
C PHE A 28 -3.35 8.98 -21.16
N ASN A 29 -2.77 9.54 -20.10
CA ASN A 29 -1.94 10.74 -20.19
C ASN A 29 -0.63 10.48 -20.96
N ALA A 30 -0.07 9.27 -20.85
CA ALA A 30 1.19 8.91 -21.47
C ALA A 30 1.07 8.42 -22.92
N ILE A 31 -0.16 8.27 -23.47
CA ILE A 31 -0.38 7.84 -24.87
C ILE A 31 0.30 8.84 -25.82
N GLY A 32 1.21 8.34 -26.66
CA GLY A 32 1.96 9.15 -27.61
C GLY A 32 3.19 9.86 -27.03
N ASN A 33 3.44 9.76 -25.72
CA ASN A 33 4.63 10.30 -25.06
C ASN A 33 5.57 9.17 -24.60
N MET A 34 6.44 8.72 -25.51
CA MET A 34 7.37 7.61 -25.25
C MET A 34 8.38 7.92 -24.14
N GLU A 35 8.79 9.17 -23.97
CA GLU A 35 9.72 9.58 -22.91
C GLU A 35 9.08 9.40 -21.53
N MET A 36 7.82 9.84 -21.38
CA MET A 36 7.05 9.65 -20.17
C MET A 36 6.80 8.17 -19.86
N LEU A 37 6.46 7.35 -20.87
CA LEU A 37 6.28 5.90 -20.72
C LEU A 37 7.57 5.21 -20.24
N VAL A 38 8.71 5.51 -20.85
CA VAL A 38 10.00 4.93 -20.45
C VAL A 38 10.37 5.36 -19.04
N GLY A 39 10.22 6.66 -18.71
CA GLY A 39 10.45 7.18 -17.37
C GLY A 39 9.60 6.48 -16.34
N MET A 40 8.28 6.39 -16.57
CA MET A 40 7.35 5.66 -15.70
C MET A 40 7.73 4.20 -15.50
N ILE A 41 8.11 3.48 -16.55
CA ILE A 41 8.48 2.05 -16.45
C ILE A 41 9.75 1.91 -15.61
N GLN A 42 10.78 2.73 -15.85
CA GLN A 42 12.04 2.66 -15.10
C GLN A 42 11.82 2.94 -13.61
N GLU A 43 11.09 4.00 -13.33
CA GLU A 43 10.76 4.47 -12.00
C GLU A 43 9.86 3.45 -11.26
N THR A 44 8.83 2.92 -11.94
CA THR A 44 7.96 1.85 -11.40
C THR A 44 8.76 0.56 -11.14
N SER A 45 9.73 0.23 -11.99
CA SER A 45 10.58 -0.96 -11.82
C SER A 45 11.47 -0.83 -10.59
N LYS A 46 12.08 0.35 -10.36
CA LYS A 46 12.87 0.62 -9.16
C LYS A 46 12.03 0.44 -7.89
N LEU A 47 10.85 1.05 -7.87
CA LEU A 47 9.95 0.96 -6.73
C LEU A 47 9.42 -0.46 -6.52
N GLY A 48 9.10 -1.18 -7.61
CA GLY A 48 8.68 -2.57 -7.58
C GLY A 48 9.72 -3.48 -6.92
N ILE A 49 11.00 -3.29 -7.22
CA ILE A 49 12.10 -4.00 -6.57
C ILE A 49 12.13 -3.69 -5.07
N THR A 50 12.01 -2.42 -4.67
CA THR A 50 11.95 -2.02 -3.25
C THR A 50 10.76 -2.64 -2.53
N ILE A 51 9.59 -2.73 -3.18
CA ILE A 51 8.39 -3.37 -2.63
C ILE A 51 8.63 -4.87 -2.43
N ILE A 52 9.22 -5.57 -3.40
CA ILE A 52 9.53 -7.01 -3.30
C ILE A 52 10.48 -7.26 -2.12
N ILE A 53 11.54 -6.46 -1.99
CA ILE A 53 12.49 -6.55 -0.86
C ILE A 53 11.75 -6.29 0.46
N GLY A 54 10.89 -5.27 0.51
CA GLY A 54 10.06 -4.97 1.68
C GLY A 54 9.14 -6.13 2.07
N LEU A 55 8.50 -6.79 1.10
CA LEU A 55 7.65 -7.97 1.32
C LEU A 55 8.44 -9.14 1.89
N ILE A 56 9.64 -9.41 1.35
CA ILE A 56 10.54 -10.45 1.85
C ILE A 56 10.93 -10.13 3.30
N GLY A 57 11.31 -8.89 3.59
CA GLY A 57 11.67 -8.46 4.94
C GLY A 57 10.52 -8.63 5.94
N ILE A 58 9.31 -8.24 5.55
CA ILE A 58 8.11 -8.44 6.38
C ILE A 58 7.86 -9.93 6.62
N ALA A 59 7.92 -10.77 5.58
CA ALA A 59 7.71 -12.20 5.71
C ALA A 59 8.74 -12.84 6.65
N ILE A 60 10.03 -12.49 6.52
CA ILE A 60 11.11 -12.99 7.39
C ILE A 60 10.89 -12.53 8.83
N ALA A 61 10.65 -11.23 9.07
CA ALA A 61 10.40 -10.70 10.40
C ALA A 61 9.25 -11.45 11.08
N CYS A 62 8.17 -11.68 10.34
CA CYS A 62 7.04 -12.40 10.85
C CYS A 62 7.31 -13.88 11.19
N ILE A 63 8.19 -14.55 10.42
CA ILE A 63 8.62 -15.91 10.70
C ILE A 63 9.60 -15.92 11.90
N ALA A 64 10.45 -14.91 12.04
CA ALA A 64 11.47 -14.85 13.08
C ALA A 64 10.89 -14.46 14.45
N PHE A 65 9.93 -13.55 14.51
CA PHE A 65 9.38 -13.01 15.76
C PHE A 65 8.32 -13.89 16.44
N GLN A 66 7.87 -15.00 15.84
CA GLN A 66 6.81 -15.83 16.43
C GLN A 66 7.12 -17.33 16.35
N SER A 67 6.97 -18.03 17.47
CA SER A 67 7.00 -19.49 17.52
C SER A 67 5.89 -20.09 16.65
N LEU A 68 6.05 -21.35 16.23
CA LEU A 68 5.10 -22.02 15.36
C LEU A 68 3.71 -22.19 16.01
N GLU A 69 3.67 -22.32 17.34
CA GLU A 69 2.45 -22.41 18.16
C GLU A 69 1.73 -21.06 18.27
N ALA A 70 2.46 -19.98 18.56
CA ALA A 70 1.89 -18.63 18.61
C ALA A 70 1.31 -18.19 17.26
N ARG A 71 1.91 -18.62 16.15
CA ARG A 71 1.39 -18.40 14.79
C ARG A 71 0.07 -19.12 14.52
N LYS A 72 -0.14 -20.31 15.09
CA LYS A 72 -1.40 -21.04 14.94
C LYS A 72 -2.52 -20.42 15.77
N GLU A 73 -2.22 -20.04 17.00
CA GLU A 73 -3.19 -19.45 17.93
C GLU A 73 -3.64 -18.05 17.47
N ASN A 74 -2.72 -17.22 17.00
CA ASN A 74 -2.99 -15.84 16.58
C ASN A 74 -3.11 -15.66 15.06
N LYS A 75 -3.28 -16.75 14.30
CA LYS A 75 -3.28 -16.77 12.82
C LYS A 75 -4.09 -15.65 12.18
N ASN A 76 -5.31 -15.41 12.65
CA ASN A 76 -6.20 -14.41 12.07
C ASN A 76 -5.69 -12.97 12.26
N PHE A 77 -5.08 -12.68 13.40
CA PHE A 77 -4.51 -11.37 13.69
C PHE A 77 -3.29 -11.12 12.79
N TYR A 78 -2.44 -12.13 12.66
CA TYR A 78 -1.27 -12.11 11.81
C TYR A 78 -1.60 -11.93 10.33
N MET A 79 -2.53 -12.72 9.79
CA MET A 79 -2.97 -12.60 8.40
C MET A 79 -3.59 -11.22 8.10
N ASN A 80 -4.33 -10.65 9.05
CA ASN A 80 -4.90 -9.31 8.91
C ASN A 80 -3.80 -8.22 8.87
N TYR A 81 -2.76 -8.34 9.69
CA TYR A 81 -1.61 -7.45 9.64
C TYR A 81 -0.84 -7.57 8.33
N LEU A 82 -0.54 -8.79 7.89
CA LEU A 82 0.14 -9.01 6.61
C LEU A 82 -0.66 -8.41 5.45
N THR A 83 -1.98 -8.61 5.47
CA THR A 83 -2.90 -7.99 4.50
C THR A 83 -2.82 -6.46 4.52
N LEU A 84 -2.79 -5.86 5.71
CA LEU A 84 -2.65 -4.41 5.87
C LEU A 84 -1.32 -3.89 5.30
N MET A 85 -0.21 -4.59 5.55
CA MET A 85 1.11 -4.21 5.01
C MET A 85 1.14 -4.32 3.47
N LEU A 86 0.54 -5.38 2.92
CA LEU A 86 0.37 -5.54 1.46
C LEU A 86 -0.44 -4.37 0.86
N ILE A 87 -1.52 -3.97 1.52
CA ILE A 87 -2.34 -2.82 1.09
C ILE A 87 -1.52 -1.52 1.15
N ALA A 88 -0.74 -1.31 2.22
CA ALA A 88 0.12 -0.13 2.34
C ALA A 88 1.19 -0.06 1.25
N LEU A 89 1.78 -1.20 0.87
CA LEU A 89 2.74 -1.29 -0.24
C LEU A 89 2.09 -1.02 -1.59
N LEU A 90 0.88 -1.55 -1.84
CA LEU A 90 0.11 -1.24 -3.06
C LEU A 90 -0.24 0.26 -3.14
N PHE A 91 -0.56 0.87 -2.00
CA PHE A 91 -0.84 2.30 -1.94
C PHE A 91 0.41 3.15 -2.22
N LEU A 92 1.59 2.75 -1.70
CA LEU A 92 2.88 3.38 -2.04
C LEU A 92 3.17 3.33 -3.53
N LEU A 93 2.92 2.20 -4.20
CA LEU A 93 3.01 2.08 -5.65
C LEU A 93 2.06 3.06 -6.36
N THR A 94 0.86 3.25 -5.81
CA THR A 94 -0.13 4.16 -6.39
C THR A 94 0.29 5.63 -6.25
N ILE A 95 0.86 6.03 -5.11
CA ILE A 95 1.42 7.39 -4.92
C ILE A 95 2.51 7.68 -5.95
N PHE A 96 3.28 6.67 -6.33
CA PHE A 96 4.36 6.84 -7.29
C PHE A 96 3.88 7.26 -8.68
N TRP A 97 2.68 6.86 -9.06
CA TRP A 97 2.05 7.27 -10.32
C TRP A 97 1.46 8.67 -10.26
N PHE A 98 1.34 9.27 -9.07
CA PHE A 98 0.71 10.58 -8.85
C PHE A 98 1.31 11.72 -9.70
N PRO A 99 2.65 11.85 -9.86
CA PRO A 99 3.24 12.92 -10.68
C PRO A 99 2.88 12.83 -12.17
N TYR A 100 2.46 11.65 -12.63
CA TYR A 100 2.16 11.38 -14.02
C TYR A 100 0.65 11.52 -14.35
N LEU A 101 -0.18 11.84 -13.35
CA LEU A 101 -1.60 12.06 -13.56
C LEU A 101 -1.84 13.33 -14.41
N PRO A 102 -2.83 13.34 -15.31
CA PRO A 102 -3.17 14.49 -16.16
C PRO A 102 -3.91 15.59 -15.38
N ILE A 103 -3.32 16.13 -14.31
CA ILE A 103 -4.02 17.05 -13.39
C ILE A 103 -3.74 18.54 -13.66
N ASP A 104 -2.96 18.84 -14.69
CA ASP A 104 -2.49 20.21 -14.97
C ASP A 104 -3.60 21.17 -15.41
N SER A 105 -4.77 20.65 -15.77
CA SER A 105 -5.89 21.44 -16.28
C SER A 105 -6.74 22.13 -15.20
N ASN A 106 -6.72 21.66 -13.94
CA ASN A 106 -7.52 22.26 -12.86
C ASN A 106 -6.84 22.15 -11.48
N LYS A 107 -6.35 23.29 -10.98
CA LYS A 107 -5.67 23.40 -9.68
C LYS A 107 -6.49 22.88 -8.50
N TYR A 108 -7.81 23.12 -8.48
CA TYR A 108 -8.67 22.65 -7.39
C TYR A 108 -8.81 21.12 -7.40
N MET A 109 -8.85 20.52 -8.58
CA MET A 109 -8.88 19.06 -8.74
C MET A 109 -7.56 18.43 -8.29
N TYR A 110 -6.43 19.07 -8.60
CA TYR A 110 -5.11 18.66 -8.08
C TYR A 110 -5.05 18.66 -6.56
N TYR A 111 -5.44 19.76 -5.91
CA TYR A 111 -5.42 19.83 -4.45
C TYR A 111 -6.37 18.83 -3.81
N PHE A 112 -7.56 18.61 -4.39
CA PHE A 112 -8.49 17.60 -3.90
C PHE A 112 -7.90 16.19 -3.96
N ILE A 113 -7.35 15.79 -5.12
CA ILE A 113 -6.73 14.47 -5.29
C ILE A 113 -5.52 14.32 -4.36
N PHE A 114 -4.68 15.35 -4.23
CA PHE A 114 -3.56 15.36 -3.29
C PHE A 114 -4.01 15.13 -1.84
N ILE A 115 -5.02 15.86 -1.37
CA ILE A 115 -5.54 15.73 0.00
C ILE A 115 -6.09 14.33 0.25
N VAL A 116 -6.83 13.75 -0.70
CA VAL A 116 -7.34 12.38 -0.59
C VAL A 116 -6.19 11.38 -0.44
N TYR A 117 -5.17 11.47 -1.28
CA TYR A 117 -3.99 10.62 -1.19
C TYR A 117 -3.24 10.79 0.14
N PHE A 118 -3.05 12.03 0.58
CA PHE A 118 -2.36 12.33 1.83
C PHE A 118 -3.11 11.76 3.05
N LEU A 119 -4.43 11.94 3.12
CA LEU A 119 -5.26 11.40 4.19
C LEU A 119 -5.28 9.87 4.19
N PHE A 120 -5.43 9.23 3.03
CA PHE A 120 -5.37 7.76 2.94
C PHE A 120 -3.99 7.22 3.36
N GLY A 121 -2.91 7.87 2.93
CA GLY A 121 -1.55 7.48 3.29
C GLY A 121 -1.28 7.57 4.80
N THR A 122 -1.67 8.68 5.42
CA THR A 122 -1.52 8.88 6.86
C THR A 122 -2.33 7.86 7.68
N VAL A 123 -3.57 7.56 7.28
CA VAL A 123 -4.38 6.52 7.92
C VAL A 123 -3.74 5.14 7.78
N LEU A 124 -3.26 4.77 6.59
CA LEU A 124 -2.60 3.48 6.36
C LEU A 124 -1.32 3.35 7.18
N LEU A 125 -0.50 4.40 7.25
CA LEU A 125 0.70 4.43 8.08
C LEU A 125 0.36 4.26 9.57
N GLY A 126 -0.64 5.00 10.07
CA GLY A 126 -1.09 4.88 11.45
C GLY A 126 -1.57 3.47 11.79
N LEU A 127 -2.40 2.86 10.93
CA LEU A 127 -2.88 1.49 11.12
C LEU A 127 -1.73 0.48 11.09
N SER A 128 -0.77 0.64 10.17
CA SER A 128 0.41 -0.21 10.08
C SER A 128 1.26 -0.12 11.34
N LEU A 129 1.55 1.08 11.86
CA LEU A 129 2.31 1.27 13.10
C LEU A 129 1.62 0.62 14.30
N ILE A 130 0.30 0.80 14.44
CA ILE A 130 -0.49 0.16 15.51
C ILE A 130 -0.43 -1.37 15.37
N GLY A 131 -0.53 -1.88 14.14
CA GLY A 131 -0.42 -3.31 13.84
C GLY A 131 0.94 -3.89 14.22
N THR A 132 2.02 -3.23 13.81
CA THR A 132 3.40 -3.62 14.09
C THR A 132 3.66 -3.62 15.59
N HIS A 133 3.28 -2.55 16.30
CA HIS A 133 3.47 -2.45 17.75
C HIS A 133 2.77 -3.59 18.50
N LYS A 134 1.55 -3.95 18.09
CA LYS A 134 0.81 -5.07 18.70
C LYS A 134 1.46 -6.43 18.44
N ILE A 135 2.07 -6.65 17.27
CA ILE A 135 2.81 -7.88 16.98
C ILE A 135 4.07 -7.97 17.82
N ILE A 136 4.82 -6.87 17.91
CA ILE A 136 6.02 -6.78 18.73
C ILE A 136 5.66 -7.09 20.18
N LYS A 137 4.67 -6.38 20.74
CA LYS A 137 4.22 -6.60 22.12
C LYS A 137 3.88 -8.07 22.39
N LYS A 138 3.11 -8.71 21.51
CA LYS A 138 2.75 -10.14 21.63
C LYS A 138 3.92 -11.12 21.47
N ALA A 139 5.05 -10.69 20.91
CA ALA A 139 6.24 -11.53 20.80
C ALA A 139 7.10 -11.49 22.07
N PHE A 140 6.93 -10.46 22.92
CA PHE A 140 7.66 -10.26 24.17
C PHE A 140 6.84 -10.60 25.42
N GLU A 141 5.52 -10.76 25.29
CA GLU A 141 4.61 -11.33 26.30
C GLU A 141 4.51 -12.84 26.16
#